data_AF-A0A7X7MBK9-F1
#
_entry.id   AF-A0A7X7MBK9-F1
#
_cell.length_a   1.000
_cell.length_b   1.000
_cell.length_c   1.000
_cell.angle_alpha   90.00
_cell.angle_beta   90.00
_cell.angle_gamma   90.00
#
_symmetry.space_group_name_H-M   'P 1'
#
loop_
_entity.id
_entity.type
_entity.pdbx_description
1 polymer ?
#
loop_
_entity_poly.entity_id
_entity_poly.type
_entity_poly.pdbx_seq_one_letter_code
_entity_poly.pdbx_strand_id
1 'polypeptide(L)'
;MGTFLTCLTVALLVSGQAQASVNDVAAESERGRKKWTEYYSDDANLRSYLQGEFGAVEGSHWEDAEQFKTEFSVSDERLRGAVMSVYADANAAREAARLRGEERPTDQVANNALLWLGACADAKIEGFLLGVAADGSKDSVLRRCAISSFLRAADSEQAKQALIRFLTGEDRMDAMMRLSVYEYARMAYDKASADKRQAIAAALFAAAAHEGGKIEFMEVDRILSARSDAYRRSRQRLAMLERHSREPPTANLYTDRDLKAALAEARRLRNHTNISTNLDLLRNWDPGQPLPSPDGAFIDIATAPPEAFAAPPLSEGDTKRTKERILYIGGAAALAVAAGSVWLARRRRRASRP
;
A
#
# COMPACT_ATOMS: atom_id res chain seq x y z
N MET A 1 14.96 -59.27 12.11
CA MET A 1 14.13 -58.52 13.10
C MET A 1 14.90 -57.46 13.89
N GLY A 2 16.19 -57.65 14.21
CA GLY A 2 16.96 -56.68 15.01
C GLY A 2 17.22 -55.31 14.38
N THR A 3 17.37 -55.21 13.05
CA THR A 3 17.69 -53.96 12.34
C THR A 3 16.48 -53.02 12.14
N PHE A 4 15.26 -53.55 12.14
CA PHE A 4 14.05 -52.73 12.01
C PHE A 4 13.69 -52.00 13.31
N LEU A 5 13.98 -52.62 14.46
CA LEU A 5 13.73 -52.00 15.76
C LEU A 5 14.68 -50.81 15.98
N THR A 6 15.97 -50.93 15.63
CA THR A 6 16.97 -49.86 15.83
C THR A 6 16.69 -48.63 14.97
N CYS A 7 16.23 -48.80 13.72
CA CYS A 7 15.85 -47.66 12.87
C CYS A 7 14.63 -46.92 13.40
N LEU A 8 13.66 -47.61 14.02
CA LEU A 8 12.46 -47.00 14.59
C LEU A 8 12.79 -46.20 15.86
N THR A 9 13.67 -46.70 16.73
CA THR A 9 14.10 -45.96 17.93
C THR A 9 14.91 -44.73 17.60
N VAL A 10 15.80 -44.79 16.60
CA VAL A 10 16.58 -43.63 16.13
C VAL A 10 15.66 -42.57 15.51
N ALA A 11 14.67 -42.96 14.70
CA ALA A 11 13.71 -42.03 14.12
C ALA A 11 12.83 -41.33 15.18
N LEU A 12 12.41 -42.04 16.24
CA LEU A 12 11.66 -41.47 17.35
C LEU A 12 12.51 -40.54 18.22
N LEU A 13 13.79 -40.86 18.44
CA LEU A 13 14.75 -40.01 19.17
C LEU A 13 15.07 -38.71 18.40
N VAL A 14 15.29 -38.80 17.09
CA VAL A 14 15.53 -37.62 16.23
C VAL A 14 14.28 -36.74 16.16
N SER A 15 13.09 -37.34 16.07
CA SER A 15 11.82 -36.60 16.09
C SER A 15 11.58 -35.92 17.45
N GLY A 16 11.86 -36.61 18.57
CA GLY A 16 11.77 -36.04 19.91
C GLY A 16 12.76 -34.91 20.19
N GLN A 17 13.99 -35.01 19.70
CA GLN A 17 15.00 -33.94 19.82
C GLN A 17 14.66 -32.73 18.93
N ALA A 18 14.11 -32.95 17.74
CA ALA A 18 13.62 -31.87 16.89
C ALA A 18 12.41 -31.15 17.49
N GLN A 19 11.50 -31.88 18.14
CA GLN A 19 10.35 -31.28 18.83
C GLN A 19 10.78 -30.49 20.08
N ALA A 20 11.75 -31.02 20.84
CA ALA A 20 12.32 -30.34 22.00
C ALA A 20 13.06 -29.05 21.61
N SER A 21 13.84 -29.06 20.52
CA SER A 21 14.53 -27.85 20.05
C SER A 21 13.58 -26.78 19.53
N VAL A 22 12.49 -27.17 18.85
CA VAL A 22 11.44 -26.24 18.42
C VAL A 22 10.70 -25.63 19.61
N ASN A 23 10.42 -26.43 20.65
CA ASN A 23 9.79 -25.94 21.88
C ASN A 23 10.70 -24.99 22.67
N ASP A 24 12.00 -25.27 22.74
CA ASP A 24 12.96 -24.38 23.42
C ASP A 24 13.14 -23.05 22.68
N VAL A 25 13.21 -23.08 21.34
CA VAL A 25 13.27 -21.86 20.51
C VAL A 25 11.99 -21.04 20.66
N ALA A 26 10.82 -21.68 20.71
CA ALA A 26 9.55 -21.00 20.96
C ALA A 26 9.50 -20.36 22.35
N ALA A 27 9.97 -21.06 23.39
CA ALA A 27 10.03 -20.55 24.76
C ALA A 27 11.04 -19.39 24.93
N GLU A 28 12.18 -19.43 24.24
CA GLU A 28 13.12 -18.30 24.19
C GLU A 28 12.57 -17.09 23.41
N SER A 29 11.86 -17.35 22.32
CA SER A 29 11.18 -16.30 21.55
C SER A 29 10.12 -15.61 22.41
N GLU A 30 9.31 -16.38 23.15
CA GLU A 30 8.28 -15.84 24.04
C GLU A 30 8.88 -15.05 25.21
N ARG A 31 9.97 -15.53 25.83
CA ARG A 31 10.69 -14.78 26.87
C ARG A 31 11.27 -13.47 26.32
N GLY A 32 11.84 -13.50 25.11
CA GLY A 32 12.31 -12.31 24.43
C GLY A 32 11.18 -11.31 24.19
N ARG A 33 10.05 -11.77 23.66
CA ARG A 33 8.86 -10.96 23.42
C ARG A 33 8.35 -10.29 24.69
N LYS A 34 8.21 -11.03 25.80
CA LYS A 34 7.79 -10.46 27.10
C LYS A 34 8.71 -9.34 27.57
N LYS A 35 10.02 -9.54 27.47
CA LYS A 35 11.01 -8.52 27.84
C LYS A 35 10.88 -7.26 26.98
N TRP A 36 10.65 -7.41 25.68
CA TRP A 36 10.47 -6.27 24.78
C TRP A 36 9.12 -5.57 24.99
N THR A 37 8.04 -6.30 25.25
CA THR A 37 6.75 -5.74 25.64
C THR A 37 6.88 -4.89 26.91
N GLU A 38 7.59 -5.38 27.93
CA GLU A 38 7.90 -4.62 29.13
C GLU A 38 8.76 -3.39 28.82
N TYR A 39 9.78 -3.53 27.98
CA TYR A 39 10.63 -2.41 27.55
C TYR A 39 9.83 -1.29 26.86
N TYR A 40 8.93 -1.64 25.93
CA TYR A 40 8.06 -0.68 25.24
C TYR A 40 6.86 -0.23 26.07
N SER A 41 6.70 -0.76 27.29
CA SER A 41 5.70 -0.25 28.22
C SER A 41 6.08 1.12 28.81
N ASP A 42 7.34 1.55 28.64
CA ASP A 42 7.83 2.89 28.94
C ASP A 42 7.82 3.78 27.67
N ASP A 43 7.28 5.00 27.80
CA ASP A 43 7.09 5.91 26.65
C ASP A 43 8.41 6.48 26.11
N ALA A 44 9.43 6.65 26.96
CA ALA A 44 10.73 7.14 26.52
C ALA A 44 11.47 6.08 25.70
N ASN A 45 11.39 4.81 26.13
CA ASN A 45 11.91 3.66 25.40
C ASN A 45 11.20 3.48 24.05
N LEU A 46 9.86 3.58 24.03
CA LEU A 46 9.08 3.52 22.79
C LEU A 46 9.49 4.64 21.82
N ARG A 47 9.57 5.89 22.30
CA ARG A 47 9.99 7.04 21.49
C ARG A 47 11.41 6.89 20.95
N SER A 48 12.36 6.47 21.79
CA SER A 48 13.76 6.23 21.41
C SER A 48 13.86 5.17 20.31
N TYR A 49 13.11 4.06 20.46
CA TYR A 49 13.01 3.03 19.43
C TYR A 49 12.48 3.60 18.11
N LEU A 50 11.37 4.33 18.13
CA LEU A 50 10.77 4.91 16.93
C LEU A 50 11.69 5.92 16.25
N GLN A 51 12.43 6.73 17.01
CA GLN A 51 13.44 7.64 16.44
C GLN A 51 14.53 6.87 15.67
N GLY A 52 15.03 5.78 16.25
CA GLY A 52 16.02 4.92 15.59
C GLY A 52 15.46 4.20 14.35
N GLU A 53 14.25 3.65 14.46
CA GLU A 53 13.56 2.98 13.36
C GLU A 53 13.29 3.93 12.20
N PHE A 54 12.76 5.11 12.49
CA PHE A 54 12.41 6.09 11.46
C PHE A 54 13.63 6.76 10.83
N GLY A 55 14.79 6.74 11.49
CA GLY A 55 16.06 7.21 10.95
C GLY A 55 16.85 6.15 10.16
N ALA A 56 16.37 4.91 10.08
CA ALA A 56 17.08 3.84 9.40
C ALA A 56 17.07 4.03 7.88
N VAL A 57 18.22 3.81 7.23
CA VAL A 57 18.41 3.99 5.76
C VAL A 57 17.45 3.14 4.94
N GLU A 58 17.14 1.92 5.40
CA GLU A 58 16.21 1.00 4.75
C GLU A 58 14.76 1.54 4.71
N GLY A 59 14.46 2.58 5.50
CA GLY A 59 13.12 3.11 5.69
C GLY A 59 12.28 2.23 6.60
N SER A 60 11.09 2.71 6.95
CA SER A 60 10.12 1.94 7.71
C SER A 60 8.82 1.86 6.91
N HIS A 61 8.28 0.64 6.78
CA HIS A 61 7.03 0.41 6.09
C HIS A 61 5.88 0.49 7.08
N TRP A 62 4.69 0.79 6.57
CA TRP A 62 3.52 0.87 7.44
C TRP A 62 3.07 -0.50 7.93
N GLU A 63 3.32 -1.58 7.17
CA GLU A 63 3.05 -2.94 7.64
C GLU A 63 3.82 -3.27 8.91
N ASP A 64 5.01 -2.68 9.08
CA ASP A 64 5.84 -2.85 10.27
C ASP A 64 5.12 -2.29 11.52
N ALA A 65 4.31 -1.25 11.37
CA ALA A 65 3.55 -0.66 12.47
C ALA A 65 2.47 -1.62 13.01
N GLU A 66 1.70 -2.27 12.13
CA GLU A 66 0.68 -3.25 12.56
C GLU A 66 1.30 -4.49 13.20
N GLN A 67 2.40 -4.98 12.62
CA GLN A 67 3.16 -6.07 13.21
C GLN A 67 3.70 -5.67 14.59
N PHE A 68 4.29 -4.48 14.70
CA PHE A 68 4.85 -3.97 15.95
C PHE A 68 3.79 -3.88 17.06
N LYS A 69 2.61 -3.31 16.76
CA LYS A 69 1.47 -3.25 17.69
C LYS A 69 1.09 -4.63 18.19
N THR A 70 0.95 -5.58 17.26
CA THR A 70 0.54 -6.96 17.56
C THR A 70 1.59 -7.69 18.40
N GLU A 71 2.86 -7.59 18.01
CA GLU A 71 3.96 -8.32 18.64
C GLU A 71 4.25 -7.83 20.06
N PHE A 72 4.17 -6.51 20.28
CA PHE A 72 4.52 -5.88 21.55
C PHE A 72 3.33 -5.39 22.37
N SER A 73 2.10 -5.64 21.92
CA SER A 73 0.86 -5.24 22.61
C SER A 73 0.79 -3.73 22.90
N VAL A 74 1.29 -2.91 21.97
CA VAL A 74 1.23 -1.45 22.06
C VAL A 74 -0.13 -0.98 21.52
N SER A 75 -0.87 -0.22 22.32
CA SER A 75 -2.18 0.32 21.91
C SER A 75 -2.05 1.42 20.87
N ASP A 76 -3.11 1.63 20.09
CA ASP A 76 -3.15 2.71 19.08
C ASP A 76 -2.92 4.08 19.70
N GLU A 77 -3.52 4.36 20.86
CA GLU A 77 -3.37 5.64 21.54
C GLU A 77 -1.91 5.92 21.94
N ARG A 78 -1.23 4.90 22.50
CA ARG A 78 0.18 5.03 22.90
C ARG A 78 1.10 5.17 21.70
N LEU A 79 0.91 4.33 20.68
CA LEU A 79 1.71 4.40 19.46
C LEU A 79 1.53 5.76 18.78
N ARG A 80 0.28 6.22 18.65
CA ARG A 80 -0.07 7.52 18.08
C ARG A 80 0.61 8.66 18.82
N GLY A 81 0.55 8.68 20.15
CA GLY A 81 1.20 9.69 20.98
C GLY A 81 2.72 9.73 20.75
N ALA A 82 3.36 8.57 20.74
CA ALA A 82 4.80 8.46 20.51
C ALA A 82 5.20 8.88 19.08
N VAL A 83 4.50 8.39 18.05
CA VAL A 83 4.76 8.73 16.64
C VAL A 83 4.54 10.23 16.38
N MET A 84 3.46 10.81 16.91
CA MET A 84 3.22 12.26 16.80
C MET A 84 4.31 13.08 17.48
N SER A 85 4.81 12.62 18.63
CA SER A 85 5.92 13.28 19.31
C SER A 85 7.20 13.26 18.46
N VAL A 86 7.54 12.11 17.88
CA VAL A 86 8.72 11.97 17.00
C VAL A 86 8.57 12.84 15.74
N TYR A 87 7.39 12.86 15.15
CA TYR A 87 7.08 13.73 14.02
C TYR A 87 7.28 15.21 14.37
N ALA A 88 6.75 15.64 15.53
CA ALA A 88 6.83 17.04 15.95
C ALA A 88 8.29 17.50 16.13
N ASP A 89 9.13 16.68 16.77
CA ASP A 89 10.56 16.97 16.92
C ASP A 89 11.26 17.06 15.56
N ALA A 90 11.01 16.09 14.68
CA ALA A 90 11.63 16.03 13.37
C ALA A 90 11.22 17.24 12.51
N ASN A 91 9.93 17.60 12.53
CA ASN A 91 9.43 18.77 11.81
C ASN A 91 9.97 20.09 12.40
N ALA A 92 10.11 20.21 13.72
CA ALA A 92 10.73 21.39 14.34
C ALA A 92 12.22 21.51 13.97
N ALA A 93 12.96 20.41 14.00
CA ALA A 93 14.37 20.38 13.59
C ALA A 93 14.55 20.76 12.12
N ARG A 94 13.66 20.28 11.25
CA ARG A 94 13.58 20.63 9.83
C ARG A 94 13.34 22.12 9.62
N GLU A 95 12.32 22.69 10.26
CA GLU A 95 12.02 24.12 10.10
C GLU A 95 13.17 24.99 10.61
N ALA A 96 13.80 24.60 11.72
CA ALA A 96 14.98 25.30 12.24
C ALA A 96 16.17 25.22 11.26
N ALA A 97 16.39 24.07 10.62
CA ALA A 97 17.43 23.90 9.59
C ALA A 97 17.15 24.75 8.35
N ARG A 98 15.89 24.76 7.88
CA ARG A 98 15.44 25.59 6.76
C ARG A 98 15.71 27.07 7.01
N LEU A 99 15.42 27.56 8.22
CA LEU A 99 15.70 28.95 8.62
C LEU A 99 17.19 29.28 8.64
N ARG A 100 18.07 28.30 8.85
CA ARG A 100 19.53 28.46 8.81
C ARG A 100 20.13 28.27 7.41
N GLY A 101 19.32 27.94 6.40
CA GLY A 101 19.80 27.65 5.04
C GLY A 101 20.56 26.33 4.93
N GLU A 102 20.40 25.41 5.89
CA GLU A 102 20.98 24.07 5.83
C GLU A 102 20.17 23.20 4.86
N GLU A 103 20.79 22.75 3.77
CA GLU A 103 20.20 21.74 2.89
C GLU A 103 20.36 20.38 3.57
N ARG A 104 19.28 19.87 4.18
CA ARG A 104 19.29 18.53 4.80
C ARG A 104 18.81 17.48 3.80
N PRO A 105 19.35 16.24 3.87
CA PRO A 105 18.76 15.12 3.17
C PRO A 105 17.31 14.94 3.62
N THR A 106 16.47 14.37 2.74
CA THR A 106 15.10 13.94 3.02
C THR A 106 14.90 13.54 4.47
N ASP A 107 14.03 14.26 5.20
CA ASP A 107 13.74 14.02 6.61
C ASP A 107 12.99 12.69 6.80
N GLN A 108 13.73 11.59 6.66
CA GLN A 108 13.27 10.21 6.69
C GLN A 108 12.48 9.93 7.96
N VAL A 109 12.87 10.57 9.07
CA VAL A 109 12.17 10.47 10.35
C VAL A 109 10.72 10.97 10.26
N ALA A 110 10.52 12.17 9.70
CA ALA A 110 9.18 12.77 9.58
C ALA A 110 8.32 11.98 8.58
N ASN A 111 8.91 11.56 7.45
CA ASN A 111 8.22 10.76 6.44
C ASN A 111 7.74 9.42 7.00
N ASN A 112 8.64 8.68 7.67
CA ASN A 112 8.33 7.38 8.27
C ASN A 112 7.33 7.51 9.43
N ALA A 113 7.42 8.59 10.22
CA ALA A 113 6.40 8.87 11.24
C ALA A 113 5.01 9.04 10.62
N LEU A 114 4.88 9.82 9.53
CA LEU A 114 3.60 9.94 8.82
C LEU A 114 3.10 8.57 8.32
N LEU A 115 3.99 7.75 7.74
CA LEU A 115 3.65 6.39 7.30
C LEU A 115 3.12 5.52 8.44
N TRP A 116 3.63 5.66 9.67
CA TRP A 116 3.14 4.88 10.81
C TRP A 116 1.82 5.41 11.38
N LEU A 117 1.55 6.71 11.27
CA LEU A 117 0.31 7.31 11.80
C LEU A 117 -0.95 6.68 11.19
N GLY A 118 -0.92 6.27 9.92
CA GLY A 118 -2.09 5.63 9.31
C GLY A 118 -2.44 4.24 9.90
N ALA A 119 -1.56 3.62 10.68
CA ALA A 119 -1.84 2.34 11.38
C ALA A 119 -2.46 2.54 12.78
N CYS A 120 -2.44 3.76 13.30
CA CYS A 120 -2.96 4.08 14.64
C CYS A 120 -3.85 5.33 14.61
N ALA A 121 -4.37 5.67 13.43
CA ALA A 121 -5.13 6.88 13.21
C ALA A 121 -6.48 6.83 13.95
N ASP A 122 -6.86 7.99 14.48
CA ASP A 122 -8.22 8.33 14.88
C ASP A 122 -8.67 9.54 14.05
N ALA A 123 -9.88 10.06 14.31
CA ALA A 123 -10.40 11.24 13.64
C ALA A 123 -9.48 12.47 13.73
N LYS A 124 -8.71 12.60 14.82
CA LYS A 124 -7.76 13.71 14.99
C LYS A 124 -6.55 13.54 14.08
N ILE A 125 -6.01 12.33 13.99
CA ILE A 125 -4.89 12.01 13.10
C ILE A 125 -5.31 12.08 11.64
N GLU A 126 -6.51 11.63 11.29
CA GLU A 126 -7.07 11.78 9.95
C GLU A 126 -7.11 13.26 9.52
N GLY A 127 -7.67 14.13 10.37
CA GLY A 127 -7.69 15.58 10.13
C GLY A 127 -6.28 16.18 10.01
N PHE A 128 -5.35 15.74 10.86
CA PHE A 128 -3.95 16.15 10.79
C PHE A 128 -3.29 15.72 9.47
N LEU A 129 -3.44 14.46 9.05
CA LEU A 129 -2.88 13.93 7.81
C LEU A 129 -3.43 14.66 6.59
N LEU A 130 -4.74 14.94 6.55
CA LEU A 130 -5.33 15.76 5.49
C LEU A 130 -4.76 17.18 5.47
N GLY A 131 -4.57 17.79 6.65
CA GLY A 131 -3.95 19.11 6.77
C GLY A 131 -2.54 19.14 6.18
N VAL A 132 -1.71 18.15 6.53
CA VAL A 132 -0.34 18.02 5.97
C VAL A 132 -0.38 17.78 4.47
N ALA A 133 -1.30 16.96 3.96
CA ALA A 133 -1.43 16.69 2.53
C ALA A 133 -1.83 17.93 1.71
N ALA A 134 -2.73 18.76 2.25
CA ALA A 134 -3.24 19.96 1.60
C ALA A 134 -2.29 21.17 1.68
N ASP A 135 -1.39 21.20 2.66
CA ASP A 135 -0.47 22.32 2.86
C ASP A 135 0.61 22.38 1.75
N GLY A 136 0.40 23.29 0.80
CA GLY A 136 1.32 23.54 -0.32
C GLY A 136 2.70 24.07 0.09
N SER A 137 2.88 24.51 1.35
CA SER A 137 4.20 24.90 1.88
C SER A 137 5.03 23.70 2.31
N LYS A 138 4.42 22.52 2.48
CA LYS A 138 5.12 21.28 2.80
C LYS A 138 5.80 20.69 1.58
N ASP A 139 6.91 20.00 1.82
CA ASP A 139 7.60 19.25 0.78
C ASP A 139 6.70 18.16 0.18
N SER A 140 6.92 17.89 -1.11
CA SER A 140 6.24 16.87 -1.90
C SER A 140 6.27 15.47 -1.30
N VAL A 141 7.35 15.06 -0.62
CA VAL A 141 7.45 13.74 0.01
C VAL A 141 6.54 13.65 1.23
N LEU A 142 6.58 14.66 2.12
CA LEU A 142 5.69 14.71 3.28
C LEU A 142 4.21 14.67 2.88
N ARG A 143 3.83 15.48 1.89
CA ARG A 143 2.45 15.52 1.39
C ARG A 143 2.00 14.16 0.85
N ARG A 144 2.87 13.47 0.12
CA ARG A 144 2.63 12.12 -0.40
C ARG A 144 2.51 11.06 0.70
N CYS A 145 3.41 11.07 1.69
CA CYS A 145 3.33 10.18 2.86
C CYS A 145 2.03 10.40 3.65
N ALA A 146 1.59 11.65 3.78
CA ALA A 146 0.34 11.99 4.45
C ALA A 146 -0.89 11.46 3.69
N ILE A 147 -0.94 11.62 2.36
CA ILE A 147 -2.03 11.05 1.53
C ILE A 147 -2.06 9.53 1.66
N SER A 148 -0.92 8.87 1.48
CA SER A 148 -0.84 7.41 1.58
C SER A 148 -1.37 6.89 2.91
N SER A 149 -1.00 7.56 4.00
CA SER A 149 -1.40 7.18 5.35
C SER A 149 -2.87 7.48 5.62
N PHE A 150 -3.37 8.63 5.14
CA PHE A 150 -4.77 9.00 5.23
C PHE A 150 -5.65 8.00 4.49
N LEU A 151 -5.34 7.69 3.22
CA LEU A 151 -6.15 6.77 2.41
C LEU A 151 -6.24 5.37 3.01
N ARG A 152 -5.25 4.96 3.80
CA ARG A 152 -5.29 3.69 4.53
C ARG A 152 -6.24 3.75 5.73
N ALA A 153 -6.14 4.78 6.55
CA ALA A 153 -6.97 4.96 7.74
C ALA A 153 -8.44 5.29 7.43
N ALA A 154 -8.66 6.12 6.42
CA ALA A 154 -9.95 6.71 6.08
C ALA A 154 -11.06 5.68 5.81
N ASP A 155 -12.30 6.01 6.14
CA ASP A 155 -13.46 5.26 5.67
C ASP A 155 -13.70 5.45 4.15
N SER A 156 -14.76 4.81 3.63
CA SER A 156 -15.14 4.89 2.22
C SER A 156 -15.38 6.32 1.73
N GLU A 157 -16.14 7.11 2.49
CA GLU A 157 -16.53 8.46 2.10
C GLU A 157 -15.33 9.41 2.19
N GLN A 158 -14.60 9.36 3.29
CA GLN A 158 -13.38 10.11 3.50
C GLN A 158 -12.34 9.83 2.40
N ALA A 159 -12.13 8.57 2.03
CA ALA A 159 -11.20 8.19 0.97
C ALA A 159 -11.65 8.75 -0.40
N LYS A 160 -12.95 8.65 -0.74
CA LYS A 160 -13.51 9.23 -1.96
C LYS A 160 -13.29 10.74 -2.02
N GLN A 161 -13.65 11.46 -0.95
CA GLN A 161 -13.53 12.91 -0.90
C GLN A 161 -12.07 13.37 -0.99
N ALA A 162 -11.15 12.71 -0.30
CA ALA A 162 -9.72 13.04 -0.39
C ALA A 162 -9.16 12.79 -1.79
N LEU A 163 -9.49 11.66 -2.43
CA LEU A 163 -9.06 11.39 -3.80
C LEU A 163 -9.61 12.41 -4.79
N ILE A 164 -10.90 12.76 -4.69
CA ILE A 164 -11.49 13.83 -5.53
C ILE A 164 -10.75 15.15 -5.30
N ARG A 165 -10.54 15.54 -4.04
CA ARG A 165 -9.82 16.77 -3.66
C ARG A 165 -8.43 16.86 -4.28
N PHE A 166 -7.62 15.81 -4.17
CA PHE A 166 -6.22 15.84 -4.62
C PHE A 166 -6.01 15.49 -6.10
N LEU A 167 -6.95 14.80 -6.75
CA LEU A 167 -6.83 14.41 -8.17
C LEU A 167 -7.54 15.39 -9.11
N THR A 168 -8.69 15.93 -8.71
CA THR A 168 -9.55 16.74 -9.61
C THR A 168 -10.05 18.05 -9.00
N GLY A 169 -9.93 18.24 -7.68
CA GLY A 169 -10.52 19.35 -6.93
C GLY A 169 -9.62 20.57 -6.72
N GLU A 170 -9.92 21.34 -5.68
CA GLU A 170 -9.27 22.62 -5.35
C GLU A 170 -7.79 22.46 -4.99
N ASP A 171 -7.43 21.37 -4.29
CA ASP A 171 -6.05 21.06 -3.93
C ASP A 171 -5.42 20.06 -4.90
N ARG A 172 -5.82 20.14 -6.18
CA ARG A 172 -5.31 19.25 -7.22
C ARG A 172 -3.78 19.32 -7.24
N MET A 173 -3.17 18.15 -7.02
CA MET A 173 -1.72 18.03 -7.03
C MET A 173 -1.15 18.17 -8.44
N ASP A 174 0.12 18.52 -8.57
CA ASP A 174 0.80 18.52 -9.86
C ASP A 174 0.88 17.12 -10.49
N ALA A 175 1.22 17.07 -11.76
CA ALA A 175 1.27 15.85 -12.56
C ALA A 175 2.11 14.73 -11.90
N MET A 176 3.30 15.06 -11.40
CA MET A 176 4.22 14.09 -10.81
C MET A 176 3.69 13.54 -9.48
N MET A 177 3.12 14.41 -8.65
CA MET A 177 2.51 14.00 -7.40
C MET A 177 1.27 13.13 -7.62
N ARG A 178 0.43 13.44 -8.62
CA ARG A 178 -0.76 12.62 -8.93
C ARG A 178 -0.41 11.17 -9.28
N LEU A 179 0.72 10.92 -9.96
CA LEU A 179 1.19 9.55 -10.21
C LEU A 179 1.38 8.76 -8.90
N SER A 180 1.91 9.40 -7.86
CA SER A 180 2.04 8.76 -6.54
C SER A 180 0.67 8.56 -5.88
N VAL A 181 -0.25 9.52 -6.03
CA VAL A 181 -1.61 9.40 -5.48
C VAL A 181 -2.37 8.24 -6.12
N TYR A 182 -2.22 8.00 -7.42
CA TYR A 182 -2.80 6.82 -8.07
C TYR A 182 -2.26 5.51 -7.49
N GLU A 183 -0.94 5.43 -7.27
CA GLU A 183 -0.33 4.27 -6.65
C GLU A 183 -0.83 4.05 -5.21
N TYR A 184 -0.97 5.12 -4.42
CA TYR A 184 -1.54 5.02 -3.07
C TYR A 184 -3.01 4.61 -3.09
N ALA A 185 -3.80 5.13 -4.03
CA ALA A 185 -5.18 4.70 -4.24
C ALA A 185 -5.26 3.21 -4.59
N ARG A 186 -4.35 2.71 -5.44
CA ARG A 186 -4.23 1.29 -5.78
C ARG A 186 -3.93 0.44 -4.54
N MET A 187 -2.93 0.84 -3.76
CA MET A 187 -2.56 0.13 -2.52
C MET A 187 -3.72 0.10 -1.51
N ALA A 188 -4.41 1.23 -1.33
CA ALA A 188 -5.57 1.32 -0.45
C ALA A 188 -6.73 0.45 -0.95
N TYR A 189 -6.99 0.45 -2.26
CA TYR A 189 -8.01 -0.38 -2.90
C TYR A 189 -7.78 -1.87 -2.62
N ASP A 190 -6.55 -2.34 -2.82
CA ASP A 190 -6.23 -3.77 -2.74
C ASP A 190 -6.51 -4.34 -1.33
N LYS A 191 -6.38 -3.51 -0.29
CA LYS A 191 -6.60 -3.88 1.12
C LYS A 191 -7.96 -3.44 1.70
N ALA A 192 -8.77 -2.72 0.93
CA ALA A 192 -10.02 -2.11 1.38
C ALA A 192 -11.24 -3.07 1.40
N SER A 193 -12.27 -2.69 2.17
CA SER A 193 -13.61 -3.26 2.10
C SER A 193 -14.27 -2.99 0.73
N ALA A 194 -15.40 -3.65 0.45
CA ALA A 194 -16.15 -3.46 -0.80
C ALA A 194 -16.55 -1.99 -1.01
N ASP A 195 -17.19 -1.37 -0.02
CA ASP A 195 -17.66 0.03 -0.08
C ASP A 195 -16.49 1.00 -0.34
N LYS A 196 -15.36 0.79 0.34
CA LYS A 196 -14.18 1.65 0.17
C LYS A 196 -13.52 1.44 -1.20
N ARG A 197 -13.53 0.21 -1.73
CA ARG A 197 -13.11 -0.06 -3.11
C ARG A 197 -13.99 0.65 -4.12
N GLN A 198 -15.31 0.64 -3.92
CA GLN A 198 -16.24 1.36 -4.79
C GLN A 198 -16.04 2.87 -4.72
N ALA A 199 -15.87 3.43 -3.51
CA ALA A 199 -15.50 4.83 -3.29
C ALA A 199 -14.22 5.23 -4.03
N ILE A 200 -13.14 4.44 -3.90
CA ILE A 200 -11.87 4.71 -4.58
C ILE A 200 -12.07 4.67 -6.09
N ALA A 201 -12.76 3.65 -6.61
CA ALA A 201 -13.01 3.54 -8.04
C ALA A 201 -13.88 4.68 -8.59
N ALA A 202 -14.88 5.14 -7.84
CA ALA A 202 -15.70 6.31 -8.19
C ALA A 202 -14.81 7.56 -8.37
N ALA A 203 -13.93 7.82 -7.41
CA ALA A 203 -13.00 8.93 -7.48
C ALA A 203 -12.02 8.78 -8.67
N LEU A 204 -11.55 7.56 -8.94
CA LEU A 204 -10.67 7.27 -10.07
C LEU A 204 -11.36 7.39 -11.44
N PHE A 205 -12.65 7.03 -11.55
CA PHE A 205 -13.44 7.27 -12.77
C PHE A 205 -13.52 8.76 -13.09
N ALA A 206 -13.79 9.58 -12.07
CA ALA A 206 -13.78 11.03 -12.21
C ALA A 206 -12.37 11.53 -12.58
N ALA A 207 -11.33 11.04 -11.92
CA ALA A 207 -9.95 11.43 -12.21
C ALA A 207 -9.54 11.12 -13.65
N ALA A 208 -9.81 9.91 -14.16
CA ALA A 208 -9.48 9.52 -15.53
C ALA A 208 -10.06 10.49 -16.57
N ALA A 209 -11.28 10.97 -16.37
CA ALA A 209 -11.90 11.93 -17.29
C ALA A 209 -11.27 13.33 -17.25
N HIS A 210 -10.68 13.71 -16.12
CA HIS A 210 -10.06 15.02 -15.87
C HIS A 210 -8.55 15.04 -16.12
N GLU A 211 -7.93 13.90 -16.41
CA GLU A 211 -6.54 13.87 -16.80
C GLU A 211 -6.35 14.45 -18.21
N GLY A 212 -5.51 15.48 -18.28
CA GLY A 212 -5.13 16.14 -19.54
C GLY A 212 -3.83 15.61 -20.11
N GLY A 213 -3.04 14.89 -19.32
CA GLY A 213 -1.75 14.32 -19.73
C GLY A 213 -1.85 12.83 -19.98
N LYS A 214 -1.16 12.37 -21.03
CA LYS A 214 -1.11 10.96 -21.45
C LYS A 214 -0.55 10.03 -20.37
N ILE A 215 0.46 10.45 -19.61
CA ILE A 215 1.15 9.60 -18.63
C ILE A 215 0.23 9.32 -17.45
N GLU A 216 -0.39 10.36 -16.92
CA GLU A 216 -1.28 10.32 -15.77
C GLU A 216 -2.56 9.53 -16.11
N PHE A 217 -3.13 9.79 -17.30
CA PHE A 217 -4.27 9.04 -17.79
C PHE A 217 -3.98 7.54 -17.90
N MET A 218 -2.83 7.16 -18.46
CA MET A 218 -2.48 5.74 -18.61
C MET A 218 -2.25 5.04 -17.26
N GLU A 219 -1.79 5.76 -16.23
CA GLU A 219 -1.63 5.20 -14.89
C GLU A 219 -2.98 4.84 -14.27
N VAL A 220 -3.94 5.77 -14.29
CA VAL A 220 -5.29 5.51 -13.77
C VAL A 220 -6.05 4.49 -14.65
N ASP A 221 -5.86 4.51 -15.98
CA ASP A 221 -6.45 3.51 -16.88
C ASP A 221 -5.98 2.10 -16.54
N ARG A 222 -4.69 1.92 -16.26
CA ARG A 222 -4.14 0.62 -15.87
C ARG A 222 -4.76 0.10 -14.57
N ILE A 223 -4.93 0.97 -13.58
CA ILE A 223 -5.53 0.59 -12.29
C ILE A 223 -6.98 0.17 -12.48
N LEU A 224 -7.76 0.98 -13.20
CA LEU A 224 -9.20 0.80 -13.37
C LEU A 224 -9.53 -0.37 -14.30
N SER A 225 -8.86 -0.50 -15.43
CA SER A 225 -9.10 -1.59 -16.39
C SER A 225 -8.79 -2.96 -15.81
N ALA A 226 -7.80 -3.04 -14.92
CA ALA A 226 -7.47 -4.25 -14.17
C ALA A 226 -8.55 -4.64 -13.15
N ARG A 227 -9.29 -3.67 -12.57
CA ARG A 227 -10.18 -3.90 -11.42
C ARG A 227 -11.67 -3.79 -11.73
N SER A 228 -12.03 -3.19 -12.86
CA SER A 228 -13.42 -2.99 -13.26
C SER A 228 -13.64 -3.43 -14.69
N ASP A 229 -14.36 -4.54 -14.86
CA ASP A 229 -14.82 -4.99 -16.18
C ASP A 229 -15.70 -3.93 -16.86
N ALA A 230 -16.52 -3.23 -16.08
CA ALA A 230 -17.38 -2.15 -16.57
C ALA A 230 -16.56 -0.95 -17.08
N TYR A 231 -15.45 -0.61 -16.42
CA TYR A 231 -14.53 0.41 -16.95
C TYR A 231 -13.76 -0.10 -18.16
N ARG A 232 -13.21 -1.31 -18.11
CA ARG A 232 -12.42 -1.90 -19.21
C ARG A 232 -13.21 -1.92 -20.52
N ARG A 233 -14.52 -2.22 -20.42
CA ARG A 233 -15.48 -2.26 -21.52
C ARG A 233 -16.26 -0.95 -21.71
N SER A 234 -15.85 0.15 -21.09
CA SER A 234 -16.59 1.41 -21.14
C SER A 234 -16.47 2.13 -22.49
N ARG A 235 -17.58 2.71 -22.96
CA ARG A 235 -17.55 3.69 -24.07
C ARG A 235 -16.76 4.95 -23.70
N GLN A 236 -16.88 5.41 -22.46
CA GLN A 236 -16.16 6.57 -21.93
C GLN A 236 -14.65 6.29 -21.93
N ARG A 237 -14.21 5.10 -21.48
CA ARG A 237 -12.80 4.68 -21.56
C ARG A 237 -12.31 4.71 -23.02
N LEU A 238 -13.05 4.12 -23.95
CA LEU A 238 -12.68 4.13 -25.36
C LEU A 238 -12.51 5.56 -25.89
N ALA A 239 -13.45 6.45 -25.61
CA ALA A 239 -13.36 7.85 -26.02
C ALA A 239 -12.13 8.57 -25.43
N MET A 240 -11.79 8.32 -24.16
CA MET A 240 -10.59 8.87 -23.53
C MET A 240 -9.30 8.32 -24.16
N LEU A 241 -9.23 7.01 -24.42
CA LEU A 241 -8.10 6.39 -25.13
C LEU A 241 -7.92 7.00 -26.53
N GLU A 242 -9.02 7.20 -27.27
CA GLU A 242 -8.98 7.83 -28.59
C GLU A 242 -8.52 9.28 -28.54
N ARG A 243 -8.99 10.05 -27.55
CA ARG A 243 -8.53 11.42 -27.30
C ARG A 243 -7.01 11.47 -27.09
N HIS A 244 -6.50 10.70 -26.12
CA HIS A 244 -5.07 10.69 -25.80
C HIS A 244 -4.21 10.11 -26.93
N SER A 245 -4.75 9.24 -27.79
CA SER A 245 -4.01 8.70 -28.94
C SER A 245 -3.66 9.75 -30.01
N ARG A 246 -4.35 10.90 -30.00
CA ARG A 246 -4.11 12.02 -30.92
C ARG A 246 -3.04 12.98 -30.41
N GLU A 247 -2.65 12.87 -29.14
CA GLU A 247 -1.59 13.70 -28.57
C GLU A 247 -0.21 13.29 -29.10
N PRO A 248 0.74 14.24 -29.22
CA PRO A 248 2.11 13.95 -29.60
C PRO A 248 2.73 12.83 -28.75
N PRO A 249 3.64 12.01 -29.31
CA PRO A 249 4.37 11.02 -28.54
C PRO A 249 5.07 11.64 -27.34
N THR A 250 5.03 10.95 -26.20
CA THR A 250 5.76 11.36 -25.01
C THR A 250 7.21 10.89 -25.10
N ALA A 251 8.09 11.49 -24.29
CA ALA A 251 9.45 10.96 -24.13
C ALA A 251 9.46 9.55 -23.50
N ASN A 252 8.36 9.14 -22.86
CA ASN A 252 8.18 7.82 -22.29
C ASN A 252 7.60 6.85 -23.34
N LEU A 253 8.49 6.13 -24.04
CA LEU A 253 8.10 5.17 -25.07
C LEU A 253 7.17 4.04 -24.56
N TYR A 254 7.18 3.75 -23.24
CA TYR A 254 6.28 2.75 -22.66
C TYR A 254 4.84 3.24 -22.64
N THR A 255 4.61 4.52 -22.29
CA THR A 255 3.26 5.11 -22.23
C THR A 255 2.56 5.06 -23.58
N ASP A 256 3.24 5.45 -24.67
CA ASP A 256 2.65 5.42 -26.01
C ASP A 256 2.39 4.00 -26.53
N ARG A 257 3.27 3.05 -26.20
CA ARG A 257 3.07 1.63 -26.52
C ARG A 257 1.86 1.07 -25.78
N ASP A 258 1.77 1.32 -24.49
CA ASP A 258 0.69 0.82 -23.64
C ASP A 258 -0.65 1.43 -24.05
N LEU A 259 -0.68 2.73 -24.40
CA LEU A 259 -1.86 3.41 -24.93
C LEU A 259 -2.37 2.76 -26.23
N LYS A 260 -1.46 2.46 -27.17
CA LYS A 260 -1.83 1.79 -28.42
C LYS A 260 -2.40 0.39 -28.16
N ALA A 261 -1.82 -0.36 -27.23
CA ALA A 261 -2.30 -1.68 -26.85
C ALA A 261 -3.70 -1.60 -26.20
N ALA A 262 -3.89 -0.69 -25.25
CA ALA A 262 -5.16 -0.46 -24.57
C ALA A 262 -6.26 -0.01 -25.54
N LEU A 263 -5.94 0.88 -26.50
CA LEU A 263 -6.89 1.31 -27.53
C LEU A 263 -7.27 0.16 -28.48
N ALA A 264 -6.30 -0.66 -28.90
CA ALA A 264 -6.57 -1.82 -29.74
C ALA A 264 -7.45 -2.86 -29.01
N GLU A 265 -7.20 -3.09 -27.71
CA GLU A 265 -8.05 -3.91 -26.85
C GLU A 265 -9.48 -3.35 -26.80
N ALA A 266 -9.64 -2.07 -26.45
CA ALA A 266 -10.94 -1.43 -26.28
C ALA A 266 -11.80 -1.44 -27.56
N ARG A 267 -11.17 -1.33 -28.73
CA ARG A 267 -11.84 -1.40 -30.04
C ARG A 267 -12.27 -2.82 -30.46
N ARG A 268 -11.62 -3.86 -29.92
CA ARG A 268 -11.98 -5.27 -30.21
C ARG A 268 -13.20 -5.75 -29.45
N LEU A 269 -13.56 -5.07 -28.36
CA LEU A 269 -14.73 -5.39 -27.57
C LEU A 269 -16.01 -5.11 -28.39
N ARG A 270 -16.89 -6.12 -28.49
CA ARG A 270 -18.15 -6.02 -29.25
C ARG A 270 -19.26 -5.29 -28.50
N ASN A 271 -19.24 -5.39 -27.16
CA ASN A 271 -20.23 -4.80 -26.28
C ASN A 271 -19.54 -3.85 -25.32
N HIS A 272 -20.07 -2.63 -25.22
CA HIS A 272 -19.56 -1.63 -24.28
C HIS A 272 -20.61 -1.29 -23.23
N THR A 273 -20.13 -1.09 -22.01
CA THR A 273 -20.87 -0.57 -20.87
C THR A 273 -20.79 0.96 -20.84
N ASN A 274 -21.79 1.59 -20.22
CA ASN A 274 -21.73 3.01 -19.91
C ASN A 274 -21.42 3.18 -18.43
N ILE A 275 -20.41 4.00 -18.12
CA ILE A 275 -20.05 4.38 -16.76
C ILE A 275 -20.22 5.89 -16.60
N SER A 276 -20.58 6.35 -15.40
CA SER A 276 -20.51 7.77 -15.10
C SER A 276 -19.05 8.17 -14.91
N THR A 277 -18.66 9.26 -15.57
CA THR A 277 -17.41 9.99 -15.32
C THR A 277 -17.69 11.43 -14.89
N ASN A 278 -18.97 11.77 -14.67
CA ASN A 278 -19.38 13.11 -14.25
C ASN A 278 -18.92 13.33 -12.80
N LEU A 279 -18.08 14.34 -12.60
CA LEU A 279 -17.48 14.65 -11.31
C LEU A 279 -18.53 14.98 -10.24
N ASP A 280 -19.51 15.82 -10.56
CA ASP A 280 -20.52 16.25 -9.60
C ASP A 280 -21.40 15.09 -9.15
N LEU A 281 -21.77 14.22 -10.09
CA LEU A 281 -22.54 13.02 -9.81
C LEU A 281 -21.74 12.05 -8.92
N LEU A 282 -20.49 11.76 -9.28
CA LEU A 282 -19.64 10.83 -8.52
C LEU A 282 -19.22 11.39 -7.15
N ARG A 283 -19.06 12.71 -7.03
CA ARG A 283 -18.76 13.39 -5.77
C ARG A 283 -19.90 13.21 -4.77
N ASN A 284 -21.14 13.39 -5.22
CA ASN A 284 -22.34 13.34 -4.38
C ASN A 284 -22.93 11.93 -4.22
N TRP A 285 -22.39 10.93 -4.91
CA TRP A 285 -22.86 9.55 -4.85
C TRP A 285 -22.44 8.85 -3.54
N ASP A 286 -23.34 8.06 -2.96
CA ASP A 286 -23.13 7.28 -1.74
C ASP A 286 -22.34 5.98 -2.03
N PRO A 287 -21.15 5.77 -1.39
CA PRO A 287 -20.35 4.56 -1.54
C PRO A 287 -21.03 3.23 -1.16
N GLY A 288 -22.12 3.26 -0.39
CA GLY A 288 -22.88 2.06 -0.04
C GLY A 288 -23.88 1.60 -1.11
N GLN A 289 -24.06 2.39 -2.18
CA GLN A 289 -24.92 2.04 -3.31
C GLN A 289 -24.07 1.55 -4.48
N PRO A 290 -24.60 0.78 -5.44
CA PRO A 290 -23.82 0.44 -6.63
C PRO A 290 -23.48 1.69 -7.44
N LEU A 291 -22.39 1.62 -8.21
CA LEU A 291 -21.95 2.76 -9.01
C LEU A 291 -22.99 3.13 -10.08
N PRO A 292 -23.22 4.44 -10.29
CA PRO A 292 -24.24 4.91 -11.20
C PRO A 292 -23.79 4.71 -12.65
N SER A 293 -24.62 4.04 -13.44
CA SER A 293 -24.53 4.08 -14.90
C SER A 293 -25.43 5.20 -15.46
N PRO A 294 -25.00 5.90 -16.52
CA PRO A 294 -25.85 6.84 -17.26
C PRO A 294 -27.16 6.22 -17.75
N ASP A 295 -27.20 4.90 -17.93
CA ASP A 295 -28.36 4.17 -18.45
C ASP A 295 -29.23 3.58 -17.33
N GLY A 296 -28.97 3.90 -16.07
CA GLY A 296 -29.68 3.35 -14.90
C GLY A 296 -29.30 1.91 -14.53
N ALA A 297 -28.34 1.31 -15.22
CA ALA A 297 -27.74 0.04 -14.82
C ALA A 297 -26.81 0.22 -13.61
N PHE A 298 -26.62 -0.85 -12.84
CA PHE A 298 -25.68 -0.85 -11.71
C PHE A 298 -24.34 -1.44 -12.12
N ILE A 299 -23.25 -0.78 -11.72
CA ILE A 299 -21.89 -1.26 -11.97
C ILE A 299 -21.35 -1.89 -10.69
N ASP A 300 -21.10 -3.20 -10.77
CA ASP A 300 -20.31 -3.90 -9.75
C ASP A 300 -18.81 -3.82 -10.11
N ILE A 301 -17.97 -3.66 -9.09
CA ILE A 301 -16.53 -3.59 -9.25
C ILE A 301 -15.97 -4.90 -8.73
N ALA A 302 -15.03 -5.50 -9.47
CA ALA A 302 -14.48 -6.78 -9.08
C ALA A 302 -13.93 -6.70 -7.65
N THR A 303 -14.53 -7.50 -6.77
CA THR A 303 -14.19 -7.61 -5.35
C THR A 303 -13.05 -8.62 -5.11
N ALA A 304 -12.58 -9.29 -6.16
CA ALA A 304 -11.46 -10.21 -6.06
C ALA A 304 -10.13 -9.44 -5.90
N PRO A 305 -9.23 -9.85 -4.99
CA PRO A 305 -7.85 -9.40 -5.04
C PRO A 305 -7.26 -9.78 -6.41
N PRO A 306 -6.37 -8.96 -7.00
CA PRO A 306 -5.74 -9.34 -8.25
C PRO A 306 -4.83 -10.54 -7.99
N GLU A 307 -5.26 -11.74 -8.40
CA GLU A 307 -4.31 -12.77 -8.81
C GLU A 307 -3.42 -12.14 -9.88
N ALA A 308 -2.11 -12.28 -9.68
CA ALA A 308 -1.07 -11.68 -10.51
C ALA A 308 -1.45 -11.76 -11.99
N PHE A 309 -1.66 -10.60 -12.62
CA PHE A 309 -1.90 -10.52 -14.05
C PHE A 309 -0.77 -11.23 -14.78
N ALA A 310 -1.13 -12.35 -15.39
CA ALA A 310 -0.26 -13.08 -16.30
C ALA A 310 0.13 -12.12 -17.43
N ALA A 311 1.44 -11.99 -17.63
CA ALA A 311 1.99 -11.52 -18.90
C ALA A 311 1.35 -12.34 -20.04
N PRO A 312 1.17 -11.75 -21.25
CA PRO A 312 0.57 -12.43 -22.39
C PRO A 312 1.23 -13.78 -22.66
N PRO A 313 0.49 -14.76 -23.22
CA PRO A 313 0.95 -16.15 -23.33
C PRO A 313 2.26 -16.20 -24.12
N LEU A 314 3.34 -16.58 -23.42
CA LEU A 314 4.59 -16.97 -24.03
C LEU A 314 4.39 -18.32 -24.72
N SER A 315 4.94 -18.44 -25.93
CA SER A 315 4.83 -19.62 -26.79
C SER A 315 5.26 -20.92 -26.11
N GLU A 316 4.78 -22.02 -26.68
CA GLU A 316 4.80 -23.46 -26.32
C GLU A 316 6.10 -24.10 -25.75
N GLY A 317 7.14 -23.35 -25.41
CA GLY A 317 8.42 -23.85 -24.90
C GLY A 317 8.54 -24.04 -23.38
N ASP A 318 7.60 -23.54 -22.56
CA ASP A 318 7.79 -23.43 -21.10
C ASP A 318 7.06 -24.48 -20.24
N THR A 319 6.56 -25.55 -20.85
CA THR A 319 5.79 -26.62 -20.17
C THR A 319 6.58 -27.45 -19.14
N LYS A 320 7.89 -27.24 -18.97
CA LYS A 320 8.69 -27.88 -17.91
C LYS A 320 8.63 -27.19 -16.53
N ARG A 321 8.13 -25.95 -16.42
CA ARG A 321 8.16 -25.19 -15.15
C ARG A 321 6.92 -25.34 -14.26
N THR A 322 5.86 -25.98 -14.74
CA THR A 322 4.58 -26.09 -14.00
C THR A 322 4.64 -27.06 -12.81
N LYS A 323 5.65 -27.95 -12.73
CA LYS A 323 5.86 -28.82 -11.57
C LYS A 323 6.55 -28.13 -10.38
N GLU A 324 7.15 -26.95 -10.56
CA GLU A 324 7.81 -26.19 -9.47
C GLU A 324 6.84 -25.31 -8.67
N ARG A 325 5.62 -25.05 -9.18
CA ARG A 325 4.63 -24.18 -8.51
C ARG A 325 3.91 -24.84 -7.34
N ILE A 326 3.88 -26.18 -7.26
CA ILE A 326 3.30 -26.89 -6.11
C ILE A 326 4.24 -26.86 -4.88
N LEU A 327 5.52 -26.53 -5.07
CA LEU A 327 6.49 -26.29 -3.97
C LEU A 327 6.39 -24.89 -3.35
N TYR A 328 5.72 -23.93 -4.00
CA TYR A 328 5.69 -22.54 -3.55
C TYR A 328 4.75 -22.27 -2.36
N ILE A 329 3.69 -23.07 -2.19
CA ILE A 329 2.73 -22.90 -1.09
C ILE A 329 3.32 -23.42 0.24
N GLY A 330 4.13 -24.48 0.19
CA GLY A 330 4.90 -24.95 1.36
C GLY A 330 6.09 -24.03 1.70
N GLY A 331 6.69 -23.38 0.70
CA GLY A 331 7.81 -22.45 0.88
C GLY A 331 7.43 -21.12 1.52
N ALA A 332 6.21 -20.62 1.32
CA ALA A 332 5.77 -19.33 1.87
C ALA A 332 5.66 -19.36 3.41
N ALA A 333 5.20 -20.47 4.00
CA ALA A 333 5.15 -20.63 5.46
C ALA A 333 6.57 -20.74 6.07
N ALA A 334 7.48 -21.45 5.41
CA ALA A 334 8.88 -21.56 5.84
C ALA A 334 9.65 -20.23 5.68
N LEU A 335 9.35 -19.45 4.63
CA LEU A 335 9.92 -18.11 4.41
C LEU A 335 9.39 -17.08 5.42
N ALA A 336 8.13 -17.16 5.85
CA ALA A 336 7.60 -16.28 6.88
C ALA A 336 8.26 -16.52 8.24
N VAL A 337 8.48 -17.79 8.61
CA VAL A 337 9.20 -18.16 9.84
C VAL A 337 10.69 -17.81 9.74
N ALA A 338 11.32 -18.02 8.57
CA ALA A 338 12.70 -17.64 8.31
C ALA A 338 12.89 -16.11 8.30
N ALA A 339 11.96 -15.35 7.74
CA ALA A 339 11.99 -13.89 7.74
C ALA A 339 11.81 -13.32 9.15
N GLY A 340 10.88 -13.86 9.93
CA GLY A 340 10.69 -13.49 11.33
C GLY A 340 11.93 -13.80 12.19
N SER A 341 12.55 -14.97 11.99
CA SER A 341 13.76 -15.35 12.72
C SER A 341 15.02 -14.58 12.27
N VAL A 342 15.16 -14.25 10.99
CA VAL A 342 16.24 -13.38 10.47
C VAL A 342 16.06 -11.94 10.95
N TRP A 343 14.82 -11.44 11.03
CA TRP A 343 14.52 -10.12 11.58
C TRP A 343 14.82 -10.06 13.08
N LEU A 344 14.38 -11.06 13.86
CA LEU A 344 14.73 -11.19 15.29
C LEU A 344 16.25 -11.31 15.52
N ALA A 345 16.96 -12.08 14.68
CA ALA A 345 18.42 -12.23 14.78
C ALA A 345 19.17 -10.94 14.40
N ARG A 346 18.70 -10.21 13.38
CA ARG A 346 19.25 -8.88 13.02
C ARG A 346 18.98 -7.85 14.13
N ARG A 347 17.80 -7.91 14.76
CA ARG A 347 17.41 -7.02 15.87
C ARG A 347 18.22 -7.27 17.14
N ARG A 348 18.49 -8.54 17.49
CA ARG A 348 19.41 -8.91 18.58
C ARG A 348 20.81 -8.36 18.38
N ARG A 349 21.34 -8.35 17.14
CA ARG A 349 22.67 -7.79 16.82
C ARG A 349 22.72 -6.26 16.90
N ARG A 350 21.62 -5.56 16.63
CA ARG A 350 21.54 -4.08 16.73
C ARG A 350 21.49 -3.62 18.20
N ALA A 351 20.92 -4.41 19.12
CA ALA A 351 20.87 -4.11 20.56
C ALA A 351 22.16 -4.42 21.34
N SER A 352 23.16 -5.06 20.72
CA SER A 352 24.44 -5.42 21.35
C SER A 352 25.57 -4.41 21.07
N ARG A 353 25.29 -3.32 20.36
CA ARG A 353 26.24 -2.21 20.19
C ARG A 353 25.87 -1.10 21.17
N PRO A 354 26.71 -0.82 22.18
CA PRO A 354 26.53 0.34 23.05
C PRO A 354 26.64 1.66 22.27
#